data_AF-A0A9X4EE07-F1
#
_entry.id   AF-A0A9X4EE07-F1
#
_cell.length_a   1.000
_cell.length_b   1.000
_cell.length_c   1.000
_cell.angle_alpha   90.00
_cell.angle_beta   90.00
_cell.angle_gamma   90.00
#
_symmetry.space_group_name_H-M   'P 1'
#
loop_
_entity.id
_entity.type
_entity.pdbx_description
1 polymer ?
#
loop_
_entity_poly.entity_id
_entity_poly.type
_entity_poly.pdbx_seq_one_letter_code
_entity_poly.pdbx_strand_id
1 'polypeptide(L)' 'MVTFLEGGNVYDKLAPSLNENLMWGTGVGVRYYTPIGPVRADIGIPLNRRSGIDSAFQLYFSIGQAF' A
#
# COMPACT_ATOMS: atom_id res chain seq x y z
N MET A 1 -7.21 3.21 14.59
CA MET A 1 -6.19 2.29 14.03
C MET A 1 -6.84 1.50 12.91
N VAL A 2 -6.09 1.19 11.85
CA VAL A 2 -6.57 0.44 10.69
C VAL A 2 -5.52 -0.61 10.34
N THR A 3 -5.97 -1.78 9.91
CA THR A 3 -5.14 -2.81 9.31
C THR A 3 -5.60 -3.03 7.88
N PHE A 4 -4.69 -3.34 6.96
CA PHE A 4 -5.04 -3.62 5.57
C PHE A 4 -4.27 -4.81 5.01
N LEU A 5 -4.88 -5.45 4.02
CA LEU A 5 -4.31 -6.47 3.15
C LEU A 5 -4.79 -6.17 1.74
N GLU A 6 -3.86 -6.05 0.81
CA GLU A 6 -4.15 -5.74 -0.59
C GLU A 6 -3.36 -6.67 -1.51
N GLY A 7 -3.92 -6.92 -2.70
CA GLY A 7 -3.26 -7.72 -3.71
C GLY A 7 -3.58 -7.22 -5.12
N GLY A 8 -2.60 -7.28 -6.00
CA GLY A 8 -2.72 -6.75 -7.36
C GLY A 8 -1.59 -7.22 -8.28
N ASN A 9 -1.82 -7.13 -9.59
CA ASN A 9 -0.86 -7.44 -10.64
C ASN A 9 -0.96 -6.42 -11.78
N VAL A 10 0.13 -6.30 -12.54
CA VAL A 10 0.20 -5.47 -13.74
C VAL A 10 0.70 -6.35 -14.88
N TYR A 11 0.01 -6.32 -16.02
CA TYR A 11 0.33 -7.11 -17.21
C TYR A 11 0.68 -6.19 -18.37
N ASP A 12 1.54 -6.65 -19.27
CA ASP A 12 1.91 -5.94 -20.51
C ASP A 12 0.93 -6.19 -21.67
N LYS A 13 0.04 -7.17 -21.53
CA LYS A 13 -0.97 -7.57 -22.51
C LYS A 13 -2.37 -7.16 -22.09
N LEU A 14 -3.26 -7.04 -23.08
CA LEU A 14 -4.67 -6.69 -22.87
C LEU A 14 -5.43 -7.75 -22.07
N ALA A 15 -5.11 -9.03 -22.30
CA ALA A 15 -5.68 -10.14 -21.56
C ALA A 15 -4.78 -10.47 -20.35
N PRO A 16 -5.35 -10.61 -19.14
CA PRO A 16 -4.57 -10.92 -17.94
C PRO A 16 -3.95 -12.32 -18.03
N SER A 17 -2.71 -12.45 -17.57
CA SER A 17 -2.02 -13.73 -17.43
C SER A 17 -2.34 -14.34 -16.06
N LEU A 18 -3.07 -15.45 -16.02
CA LEU A 18 -3.38 -16.15 -14.75
C LEU A 18 -2.18 -16.92 -14.17
N ASN A 19 -1.07 -16.99 -14.91
CA ASN A 19 0.14 -17.71 -14.50
C ASN A 19 1.14 -16.84 -13.74
N GLU A 20 0.90 -15.52 -13.63
CA GLU A 20 1.79 -14.63 -12.89
C GLU A 20 1.39 -14.56 -11.42
N ASN A 21 2.41 -14.50 -10.55
CA ASN A 21 2.19 -14.41 -9.11
C ASN A 21 1.53 -13.09 -8.75
N LEU A 22 0.40 -13.14 -8.05
CA LEU A 22 -0.26 -11.96 -7.50
C LEU A 22 0.63 -11.30 -6.45
N MET A 23 0.91 -10.00 -6.57
CA MET A 23 1.64 -9.25 -5.53
C MET A 23 0.71 -8.94 -4.37
N TRP A 24 1.22 -9.06 -3.14
CA TRP A 24 0.49 -8.87 -1.90
C TRP A 24 1.23 -7.92 -0.96
N GLY A 25 0.47 -7.04 -0.32
CA GLY A 25 0.97 -6.12 0.70
C GLY A 25 0.05 -6.11 1.91
N THR A 26 0.62 -5.87 3.08
CA THR A 26 -0.14 -5.66 4.32
C THR A 26 0.42 -4.48 5.08
N GLY A 27 -0.37 -3.91 5.98
CA GLY A 27 0.12 -2.85 6.82
C GLY A 27 -0.86 -2.39 7.87
N VAL A 28 -0.40 -1.42 8.64
CA VAL A 28 -1.16 -0.80 9.71
C VAL A 28 -1.08 0.71 9.61
N GLY A 29 -2.15 1.35 10.05
CA GLY A 29 -2.39 2.77 9.88
C GLY A 29 -2.99 3.42 11.12
N VAL A 30 -2.62 4.66 11.34
CA VAL A 30 -3.23 5.54 12.33
C VAL A 30 -3.77 6.79 11.66
N ARG A 31 -4.88 7.29 12.20
CA ARG A 31 -5.52 8.52 11.77
C ARG A 31 -5.77 9.38 12.99
N TYR A 32 -5.40 10.65 12.90
CA TYR A 32 -5.57 11.61 13.97
C TYR A 32 -6.21 12.88 13.41
N TYR A 33 -7.26 13.35 14.07
CA TYR A 33 -7.97 14.54 13.65
C TYR A 33 -7.38 15.76 14.36
N THR A 34 -6.84 16.69 13.58
CA THR A 34 -6.33 17.96 14.08
C THR A 34 -7.29 19.09 13.68
N PRO A 35 -7.20 20.28 14.31
CA PRO A 35 -8.00 21.44 13.90
C PRO A 35 -7.76 21.91 12.46
N ILE A 36 -6.62 21.57 11.87
CA ILE A 36 -6.25 21.93 10.48
C ILE A 36 -6.56 20.81 9.47
N GLY A 37 -7.11 19.67 9.93
CA GLY A 37 -7.49 18.54 9.09
C GLY A 37 -7.03 17.17 9.61
N PRO A 38 -7.45 16.09 8.95
CA PRO A 38 -7.01 14.74 9.30
C PRO A 38 -5.54 14.54 8.91
N VAL A 39 -4.80 13.89 9.80
CA VAL A 39 -3.46 13.36 9.58
C VAL A 39 -3.54 11.85 9.53
N ARG A 40 -2.87 11.24 8.56
CA ARG A 40 -2.75 9.79 8.40
C ARG A 40 -1.28 9.40 8.33
N ALA A 41 -0.94 8.32 9.02
CA ALA A 41 0.35 7.68 8.91
C ALA A 41 0.15 6.17 8.81
N ASP A 42 0.71 5.55 7.77
CA ASP A 42 0.67 4.09 7.59
C ASP A 42 2.05 3.54 7.30
N ILE A 43 2.27 2.28 7.71
CA ILE A 43 3.41 1.47 7.31
C ILE A 43 2.92 0.26 6.54
N GLY A 44 3.40 0.10 5.30
CA GLY A 44 3.12 -1.03 4.43
C GLY A 44 4.33 -1.95 4.29
N ILE A 45 4.10 -3.26 4.21
CA ILE A 45 5.10 -4.32 4.10
C ILE A 45 4.68 -5.24 2.93
N PRO A 46 5.52 -5.39 1.89
CA PRO A 46 5.26 -6.35 0.81
C PRO A 46 5.46 -7.79 1.31
N LEU A 47 4.47 -8.64 1.12
CA LEU A 47 4.48 -10.04 1.58
C LEU A 47 5.26 -10.97 0.63
N ASN A 48 5.30 -10.62 -0.65
CA ASN A 48 6.06 -11.33 -1.69
C ASN A 48 6.95 -10.37 -2.47
N ARG A 49 7.88 -9.77 -1.73
CA ARG A 49 8.86 -8.78 -2.19
C ARG A 49 9.72 -9.30 -3.36
N ARG A 50 9.85 -8.52 -4.43
CA ARG A 50 10.79 -8.79 -5.53
C ARG A 50 12.20 -8.33 -5.17
N SER A 51 13.16 -9.25 -5.22
CA SER A 51 14.56 -8.96 -4.87
C SER A 51 15.16 -7.89 -5.78
N GLY A 52 15.82 -6.90 -5.19
CA GLY A 52 16.46 -5.80 -5.92
C GLY A 52 15.51 -4.74 -6.50
N ILE A 53 14.19 -4.91 -6.33
CA ILE A 53 13.17 -3.98 -6.86
C ILE A 53 12.37 -3.36 -5.71
N ASP A 54 11.80 -4.18 -4.84
CA ASP A 54 10.89 -3.72 -3.79
C ASP A 54 11.63 -3.48 -2.47
N SER A 55 11.36 -2.34 -1.84
CA SER A 55 11.82 -2.01 -0.47
C SER A 55 11.19 -2.93 0.58
N ALA A 56 11.85 -3.10 1.73
CA ALA A 56 11.33 -3.96 2.81
C ALA A 56 10.05 -3.43 3.47
N PHE A 57 9.83 -2.11 3.42
CA PHE A 57 8.61 -1.44 3.87
C PHE A 57 8.46 -0.09 3.16
N GLN A 58 7.27 0.49 3.25
CA GLN A 58 6.98 1.84 2.79
C GLN A 58 6.23 2.61 3.88
N LEU A 59 6.57 3.89 4.04
CA LEU A 59 5.87 4.81 4.93
C LEU A 59 5.01 5.76 4.11
N TYR A 60 3.76 5.89 4.51
CA TYR A 60 2.80 6.78 3.90
C TYR A 60 2.33 7.82 4.91
N PHE A 61 2.41 9.08 4.54
CA PHE A 61 1.90 10.19 5.34
C PHE A 61 0.95 11.03 4.51
N SER A 62 -0.19 11.39 5.07
CA SER A 62 -1.09 12.38 4.46
C SER A 62 -1.54 13.40 5.49
N ILE A 63 -1.65 14.66 5.06
CA ILE A 63 -2.14 15.78 5.86
C ILE A 63 -3.18 16.51 5.04
N GLY A 64 -4.36 16.70 5.62
CA GLY A 64 -5.45 17.44 4.98
C GLY A 64 -6.40 16.56 4.16
N GLN A 65 -7.45 17.21 3.66
CA GLN A 65 -8.43 16.61 2.77
C GLN A 65 -8.02 16.95 1.33
N ALA A 66 -7.80 15.95 0.49
CA ALA A 66 -7.72 16.17 -0.96
C ALA A 66 -9.11 16.58 -1.44
N PHE A 67 -9.19 17.78 -2.04
CA PHE A 67 -10.39 18.36 -2.63
C PHE A 67 -10.73 17.69 -3.96
#